data_AF-A0A941LD12-F1
#
_entry.id   AF-A0A941LD12-F1
#
_cell.length_a   1.000
_cell.length_b   1.000
_cell.length_c   1.000
_cell.angle_alpha   90.00
_cell.angle_beta   90.00
_cell.angle_gamma   90.00
#
_symmetry.space_group_name_H-M   'P 1'
#
loop_
_entity.id
_entity.type
_entity.pdbx_description
1 polymer ?
#
loop_
_entity_poly.entity_id
_entity_poly.type
_entity_poly.pdbx_seq_one_letter_code
_entity_poly.pdbx_strand_id
1 'polypeptide(L)'
;MAASPRIDSAIAAEIDRLATAVAKDPRSKEFLPLSDEYIKAGMWQEAAAVLEDGLKAYPGFVTAMAALGRVYDQLGQAAKAKAILEDVVKQRPDNLRAHRILIRLYQSEGQTELALHSCTAILNANPFDDEALSLKRAITGTPAEAPPTKREKKRLEADAKVEKLQTASPVMAGSNSVPTTGPAADTSSATPVMVPTPELPAVKHTATIARLEAWLETIQTRRQSERPPR
;
A
#
# COMPACT_ATOMS: atom_id res chain seq x y z
N MET A 1 1.36 33.61 6.81
CA MET A 1 2.39 33.35 5.78
C MET A 1 2.91 31.94 5.99
N ALA A 2 2.45 30.97 5.19
CA ALA A 2 2.96 29.60 5.27
C ALA A 2 4.35 29.57 4.64
N ALA A 3 5.37 29.23 5.42
CA ALA A 3 6.72 29.03 4.90
C ALA A 3 6.68 27.86 3.91
N SER A 4 6.97 28.12 2.63
CA SER A 4 7.17 27.05 1.66
C SER A 4 8.26 26.11 2.18
N PRO A 5 8.04 24.78 2.16
CA PRO A 5 9.07 23.85 2.58
C PRO A 5 10.31 24.09 1.72
N ARG A 6 11.46 24.34 2.37
CA ARG A 6 12.75 24.36 1.66
C ARG A 6 13.06 22.92 1.28
N ILE A 7 12.68 22.55 0.07
CA ILE A 7 13.05 21.27 -0.53
C ILE A 7 14.53 21.35 -0.87
N ASP A 8 15.28 20.30 -0.53
CA ASP A 8 16.68 20.21 -0.91
C ASP A 8 16.82 20.25 -2.43
N SER A 9 17.76 21.06 -2.93
CA SER A 9 17.97 21.21 -4.38
C SER A 9 18.23 19.89 -5.09
N ALA A 10 18.80 18.90 -4.40
CA ALA A 10 19.03 17.56 -4.93
C ALA A 10 17.71 16.77 -5.10
N ILE A 11 16.81 16.85 -4.12
CA ILE A 11 15.49 16.21 -4.19
C ILE A 11 14.66 16.83 -5.32
N ALA A 12 14.68 18.17 -5.44
CA ALA A 12 13.99 18.86 -6.53
C ALA A 12 14.50 18.43 -7.92
N ALA A 13 15.82 18.33 -8.11
CA ALA A 13 16.40 17.90 -9.37
C ALA A 13 16.04 16.44 -9.72
N GLU A 14 15.99 15.54 -8.73
CA GLU A 14 15.60 14.16 -8.97
C GLU A 14 14.10 14.03 -9.26
N ILE A 15 13.25 14.81 -8.59
CA ILE A 15 11.81 14.91 -8.92
C ILE A 15 11.64 15.31 -10.39
N ASP A 16 12.34 16.34 -10.87
CA ASP A 16 12.25 16.79 -12.26
C ASP A 16 12.69 15.71 -13.26
N ARG A 17 13.79 15.01 -12.94
CA ARG A 17 14.32 13.91 -13.75
C ARG A 17 13.32 12.77 -13.86
N LEU A 18 12.78 12.32 -12.73
CA LEU A 18 11.83 11.21 -12.64
C LEU A 18 10.46 11.59 -13.23
N ALA A 19 9.98 12.82 -13.01
CA ALA A 19 8.75 13.31 -13.63
C ALA A 19 8.86 13.32 -15.16
N THR A 20 10.01 13.73 -15.70
CA THR A 20 10.28 13.65 -17.15
C THR A 20 10.30 12.21 -17.65
N ALA A 21 10.85 11.27 -16.86
CA ALA A 21 10.86 9.84 -17.21
C ALA A 21 9.44 9.25 -17.25
N VAL A 22 8.63 9.52 -16.21
CA VAL A 22 7.23 9.09 -16.14
C VAL A 22 6.40 9.74 -17.25
N ALA A 23 6.67 11.00 -17.62
CA ALA A 23 5.98 11.64 -18.74
C ALA A 23 6.31 11.00 -20.10
N LYS A 24 7.54 10.53 -20.28
CA LYS A 24 7.97 9.81 -21.50
C LYS A 24 7.38 8.40 -21.58
N ASP A 25 7.31 7.71 -20.45
CA ASP A 25 6.67 6.40 -20.34
C ASP A 25 5.78 6.33 -19.09
N PRO A 26 4.48 6.70 -19.22
CA PRO A 26 3.53 6.68 -18.11
C PRO A 26 3.21 5.29 -17.59
N ARG A 27 3.57 4.24 -18.35
CA ARG A 27 3.42 2.85 -17.92
C ARG A 27 4.72 2.29 -17.35
N SER A 28 5.78 3.07 -17.20
CA SER A 28 6.97 2.61 -16.49
C SER A 28 6.70 2.50 -14.98
N LYS A 29 7.53 1.74 -14.25
CA LYS A 29 7.49 1.67 -12.78
C LYS A 29 8.20 2.84 -12.09
N GLU A 30 8.64 3.84 -12.87
CA GLU A 30 9.36 5.04 -12.39
C GLU A 30 8.46 5.94 -11.52
N PHE A 31 7.14 5.74 -11.56
CA PHE A 31 6.20 6.42 -10.67
C PHE A 31 6.48 6.13 -9.18
N LEU A 32 7.02 4.95 -8.85
CA LEU A 32 7.32 4.59 -7.47
C LEU A 32 8.54 5.38 -6.94
N PRO A 33 9.72 5.36 -7.59
CA PRO A 33 10.82 6.26 -7.24
C PRO A 33 10.41 7.75 -7.20
N LEU A 34 9.59 8.21 -8.14
CA LEU A 34 9.09 9.58 -8.15
C LEU A 34 8.26 9.89 -6.90
N SER A 35 7.36 8.97 -6.53
CA SER A 35 6.57 9.11 -5.31
C SER A 35 7.42 9.10 -4.05
N ASP A 36 8.51 8.33 -4.02
CA ASP A 36 9.44 8.28 -2.88
C ASP A 36 10.16 9.62 -2.71
N GLU A 37 10.55 10.30 -3.78
CA GLU A 37 11.12 11.66 -3.72
C GLU A 37 10.09 12.70 -3.26
N TYR A 38 8.85 12.63 -3.74
CA TYR A 38 7.78 13.48 -3.22
C TYR A 38 7.51 13.25 -1.73
N ILE A 39 7.54 11.99 -1.27
CA ILE A 39 7.42 11.63 0.14
C ILE A 39 8.56 12.24 0.98
N LYS A 40 9.81 12.20 0.49
CA LYS A 40 10.96 12.82 1.17
C LYS A 40 10.83 14.34 1.23
N ALA A 41 10.29 14.96 0.19
CA ALA A 41 10.01 16.40 0.12
C ALA A 41 8.80 16.83 0.99
N GLY A 42 8.05 15.88 1.56
CA GLY A 42 6.80 16.16 2.29
C GLY A 42 5.63 16.58 1.40
N MET A 43 5.74 16.34 0.09
CA MET A 43 4.74 16.64 -0.94
C MET A 43 3.76 15.46 -1.05
N TRP A 44 2.97 15.27 0.01
CA TRP A 44 2.12 14.08 0.17
C TRP A 44 1.01 13.99 -0.88
N GLN A 45 0.45 15.12 -1.30
CA GLN A 45 -0.60 15.17 -2.31
C GLN A 45 -0.09 14.74 -3.69
N GLU A 46 1.09 15.21 -4.07
CA GLU A 46 1.77 14.87 -5.32
C GLU A 46 2.19 13.40 -5.32
N ALA A 47 2.71 12.89 -4.20
CA ALA A 47 3.02 11.47 -4.03
C ALA A 47 1.77 10.60 -4.23
N ALA A 48 0.63 10.99 -3.64
CA ALA A 48 -0.62 10.26 -3.78
C ALA A 48 -1.07 10.20 -5.24
N ALA A 49 -1.06 11.33 -5.96
CA ALA A 49 -1.48 11.40 -7.35
C ALA A 49 -0.64 10.48 -8.26
N VAL A 50 0.69 10.54 -8.11
CA VAL A 50 1.61 9.69 -8.90
C VAL A 50 1.40 8.20 -8.61
N LEU A 51 1.20 7.84 -7.33
CA LEU A 51 0.93 6.44 -6.94
C LEU A 51 -0.42 5.95 -7.45
N GLU A 52 -1.48 6.76 -7.35
CA GLU A 52 -2.80 6.44 -7.87
C GLU A 52 -2.76 6.19 -9.38
N ASP A 53 -2.08 7.05 -10.14
CA ASP A 53 -1.95 6.90 -11.59
C ASP A 53 -1.11 5.66 -11.96
N GLY A 54 0.01 5.44 -11.29
CA GLY A 54 0.82 4.24 -11.51
C GLY A 54 0.10 2.94 -11.17
N LEU A 55 -0.71 2.93 -10.10
CA LEU A 55 -1.52 1.78 -9.71
C LEU A 55 -2.68 1.49 -10.66
N LYS A 56 -3.14 2.45 -11.48
CA LYS A 56 -4.08 2.17 -12.58
C LYS A 56 -3.44 1.26 -13.65
N ALA A 57 -2.15 1.45 -13.92
CA ALA A 57 -1.39 0.60 -14.83
C ALA A 57 -0.94 -0.72 -14.16
N TYR A 58 -0.68 -0.69 -12.85
CA TYR A 58 -0.18 -1.82 -12.08
C TYR A 58 -0.99 -2.08 -10.79
N PRO A 59 -2.24 -2.56 -10.89
CA PRO A 59 -3.16 -2.64 -9.75
C PRO A 59 -2.71 -3.61 -8.64
N GLY A 60 -1.84 -4.57 -8.94
CA GLY A 60 -1.29 -5.53 -7.97
C GLY A 60 0.10 -5.17 -7.44
N PHE A 61 0.60 -3.95 -7.67
CA PHE A 61 1.94 -3.59 -7.23
C PHE A 61 1.97 -3.28 -5.73
N VAL A 62 2.09 -4.33 -4.91
CA VAL A 62 1.96 -4.26 -3.44
C VAL A 62 2.89 -3.22 -2.80
N THR A 63 4.10 -3.05 -3.31
CA THR A 63 5.04 -2.02 -2.79
C THR A 63 4.48 -0.61 -2.97
N ALA A 64 3.91 -0.30 -4.14
CA ALA A 64 3.27 0.98 -4.41
C ALA A 64 1.96 1.15 -3.63
N MET A 65 1.18 0.08 -3.46
CA MET A 65 -0.01 0.11 -2.60
C MET A 65 0.35 0.45 -1.14
N ALA A 66 1.41 -0.15 -0.60
CA ALA A 66 1.88 0.13 0.76
C ALA A 66 2.38 1.58 0.89
N ALA A 67 3.07 2.10 -0.13
CA ALA A 67 3.46 3.52 -0.19
C ALA A 67 2.23 4.44 -0.20
N LEU A 68 1.22 4.13 -1.02
CA LEU A 68 -0.01 4.93 -1.11
C LEU A 68 -0.79 4.91 0.20
N GLY A 69 -0.89 3.75 0.86
CA GLY A 69 -1.50 3.64 2.18
C GLY A 69 -0.82 4.53 3.22
N ARG A 70 0.53 4.55 3.25
CA ARG A 70 1.31 5.46 4.10
C ARG A 70 1.07 6.93 3.76
N VAL A 71 1.01 7.27 2.48
CA VAL A 71 0.75 8.66 2.04
C VAL A 71 -0.64 9.11 2.47
N TYR A 72 -1.66 8.26 2.33
CA TYR A 72 -3.01 8.57 2.80
C TYR A 72 -3.10 8.72 4.33
N ASP A 73 -2.37 7.91 5.11
CA ASP A 73 -2.25 8.09 6.56
C ASP A 73 -1.73 9.49 6.89
N GLN A 74 -0.67 9.91 6.20
CA GLN A 74 -0.06 11.22 6.39
C GLN A 74 -0.94 12.39 5.93
N LEU A 75 -1.81 12.15 4.95
CA LEU A 75 -2.83 13.11 4.49
C LEU A 75 -4.07 13.18 5.39
N GLY A 76 -4.13 12.37 6.46
CA GLY A 76 -5.31 12.26 7.31
C GLY A 76 -6.49 11.52 6.66
N GLN A 77 -6.28 10.87 5.53
CA GLN A 77 -7.29 10.09 4.81
C GLN A 77 -7.35 8.65 5.35
N ALA A 78 -7.61 8.52 6.66
CA ALA A 78 -7.56 7.27 7.42
C ALA A 78 -8.35 6.13 6.78
N ALA A 79 -9.58 6.41 6.30
CA ALA A 79 -10.42 5.39 5.66
C ALA A 79 -9.80 4.81 4.38
N LYS A 80 -9.20 5.65 3.54
CA LYS A 80 -8.51 5.19 2.31
C LYS A 80 -7.22 4.46 2.63
N ALA A 81 -6.45 4.98 3.59
CA ALA A 81 -5.22 4.35 4.06
C ALA A 81 -5.51 2.92 4.53
N LYS A 82 -6.51 2.75 5.39
CA LYS A 82 -6.92 1.45 5.93
C LYS A 82 -7.30 0.47 4.83
N ALA A 83 -8.20 0.86 3.92
CA ALA A 83 -8.66 -0.03 2.84
C ALA A 83 -7.49 -0.58 2.00
N ILE A 84 -6.57 0.29 1.57
CA ILE A 84 -5.42 -0.13 0.77
C ILE A 84 -4.45 -0.98 1.59
N LEU A 85 -4.19 -0.61 2.84
CA LEU A 85 -3.25 -1.35 3.70
C LEU A 85 -3.78 -2.71 4.10
N GLU A 86 -5.10 -2.87 4.28
CA GLU A 86 -5.75 -4.16 4.48
C GLU A 86 -5.50 -5.10 3.30
N ASP A 87 -5.64 -4.59 2.07
CA ASP A 87 -5.35 -5.37 0.88
C ASP A 87 -3.86 -5.69 0.72
N VAL A 88 -2.99 -4.77 1.16
CA VAL A 88 -1.54 -5.02 1.23
C VAL A 88 -1.23 -6.17 2.17
N VAL A 89 -1.78 -6.20 3.40
CA VAL A 89 -1.48 -7.28 4.36
C VAL A 89 -2.13 -8.61 3.99
N LYS A 90 -3.24 -8.60 3.24
CA LYS A 90 -3.81 -9.82 2.63
C LYS A 90 -2.86 -10.43 1.59
N GLN A 91 -2.25 -9.60 0.74
CA GLN A 91 -1.32 -10.06 -0.30
C GLN A 91 0.08 -10.36 0.22
N ARG A 92 0.55 -9.55 1.18
CA ARG A 92 1.87 -9.63 1.82
C ARG A 92 1.71 -9.54 3.34
N PRO A 93 1.40 -10.67 4.01
CA PRO A 93 1.26 -10.71 5.46
C PRO A 93 2.52 -10.30 6.22
N ASP A 94 3.69 -10.38 5.57
CA ASP A 94 5.01 -10.00 6.07
C ASP A 94 5.32 -8.50 5.95
N ASN A 95 4.40 -7.69 5.42
CA ASN A 95 4.59 -6.24 5.33
C ASN A 95 4.40 -5.56 6.70
N LEU A 96 5.46 -5.59 7.51
CA LEU A 96 5.44 -5.06 8.88
C LEU A 96 5.11 -3.56 8.94
N ARG A 97 5.49 -2.79 7.91
CA ARG A 97 5.18 -1.36 7.83
C ARG A 97 3.68 -1.12 7.68
N ALA A 98 3.00 -1.92 6.88
CA ALA A 98 1.54 -1.84 6.73
C ALA A 98 0.83 -2.20 8.03
N HIS A 99 1.25 -3.26 8.72
CA HIS A 99 0.72 -3.63 10.04
C HIS A 99 0.87 -2.49 11.07
N ARG A 100 2.01 -1.80 11.11
CA ARG A 100 2.20 -0.67 12.05
C ARG A 100 1.22 0.47 11.83
N ILE A 101 0.96 0.82 10.57
CA ILE A 101 -0.02 1.88 10.25
C ILE A 101 -1.43 1.39 10.59
N LEU A 102 -1.78 0.16 10.22
CA LEU A 102 -3.07 -0.44 10.54
C LEU A 102 -3.35 -0.49 12.05
N ILE A 103 -2.36 -0.81 12.89
CA ILE A 103 -2.53 -0.80 14.35
C ILE A 103 -3.04 0.57 14.82
N ARG A 104 -2.40 1.66 14.37
CA ARG A 104 -2.80 3.02 14.77
C ARG A 104 -4.20 3.37 14.26
N LEU A 105 -4.51 3.00 13.02
CA LEU A 105 -5.82 3.24 12.42
C LEU A 105 -6.91 2.45 13.17
N TYR A 106 -6.70 1.17 13.45
CA TYR A 106 -7.62 0.33 14.21
C TYR A 106 -7.81 0.82 15.63
N GLN A 107 -6.75 1.27 16.31
CA GLN A 107 -6.87 1.89 17.64
C GLN A 107 -7.75 3.14 17.61
N SER A 108 -7.58 4.00 16.60
CA SER A 108 -8.39 5.22 16.47
C SER A 108 -9.88 4.93 16.22
N GLU A 109 -10.20 3.76 15.67
CA GLU A 109 -11.57 3.31 15.41
C GLU A 109 -12.12 2.36 16.51
N GLY A 110 -11.35 2.09 17.56
CA GLY A 110 -11.74 1.15 18.63
C GLY A 110 -11.74 -0.32 18.23
N GLN A 111 -11.12 -0.68 17.09
CA GLN A 111 -11.02 -2.05 16.59
C GLN A 111 -9.84 -2.81 17.24
N THR A 112 -9.93 -2.98 18.56
CA THR A 112 -8.90 -3.57 19.43
C THR A 112 -8.40 -4.94 18.94
N GLU A 113 -9.32 -5.84 18.55
CA GLU A 113 -8.98 -7.19 18.10
C GLU A 113 -8.09 -7.19 16.84
N LEU A 114 -8.43 -6.36 15.85
CA LEU A 114 -7.66 -6.24 14.62
C LEU A 114 -6.30 -5.58 14.86
N ALA A 115 -6.23 -4.59 15.76
CA ALA A 115 -4.97 -4.01 16.19
C ALA A 115 -4.05 -5.05 16.87
N LEU A 116 -4.59 -5.92 17.73
CA LEU A 116 -3.82 -7.01 18.36
C LEU A 116 -3.36 -8.05 17.35
N HIS A 117 -4.19 -8.36 16.34
CA HIS A 117 -3.81 -9.26 15.27
C HIS A 117 -2.59 -8.71 14.50
N SER A 118 -2.62 -7.43 14.11
CA SER A 118 -1.48 -6.79 13.45
C SER A 118 -0.24 -6.70 14.35
N CYS A 119 -0.39 -6.48 15.67
CA CYS A 119 0.74 -6.55 16.60
C CYS A 119 1.36 -7.95 16.61
N THR A 120 0.52 -8.99 16.63
CA THR A 120 0.96 -10.39 16.62
C THR A 120 1.70 -10.72 15.33
N ALA A 121 1.25 -10.23 14.17
CA ALA A 121 1.95 -10.40 12.91
C ALA A 121 3.38 -9.81 12.95
N ILE A 122 3.57 -8.64 13.56
CA ILE A 122 4.90 -8.04 13.74
C ILE A 122 5.76 -8.88 14.70
N LEU A 123 5.20 -9.29 15.84
CA LEU A 123 5.92 -10.07 16.85
C LEU A 123 6.28 -11.48 16.38
N ASN A 124 5.52 -12.07 15.47
CA ASN A 124 5.87 -13.34 14.83
C ASN A 124 7.11 -13.21 13.94
N ALA A 125 7.28 -12.05 13.27
CA ALA A 125 8.47 -11.78 12.47
C ALA A 125 9.66 -11.36 13.33
N ASN A 126 9.43 -10.57 14.37
CA ASN A 126 10.41 -10.15 15.35
C ASN A 126 9.81 -10.13 16.77
N PRO A 127 10.06 -11.17 17.58
CA PRO A 127 9.54 -11.26 18.95
C PRO A 127 10.02 -10.14 19.89
N PHE A 128 11.07 -9.41 19.52
CA PHE A 128 11.66 -8.32 20.32
C PHE A 128 11.45 -6.95 19.67
N ASP A 129 10.43 -6.79 18.82
CA ASP A 129 10.05 -5.48 18.30
C ASP A 129 9.47 -4.62 19.44
N ASP A 130 10.30 -3.71 19.96
CA ASP A 130 9.94 -2.87 21.11
C ASP A 130 8.70 -1.99 20.83
N GLU A 131 8.54 -1.55 19.58
CA GLU A 131 7.37 -0.76 19.15
C GLU A 131 6.09 -1.61 19.21
N ALA A 132 6.09 -2.80 18.62
CA ALA A 132 4.93 -3.70 18.64
C ALA A 132 4.58 -4.19 20.06
N LEU A 133 5.58 -4.46 20.92
CA LEU A 133 5.34 -4.80 22.33
C LEU A 133 4.68 -3.62 23.08
N SER A 134 5.15 -2.40 22.84
CA SER A 134 4.59 -1.20 23.44
C SER A 134 3.16 -0.94 22.96
N LEU A 135 2.90 -1.07 21.65
CA LEU A 135 1.57 -0.95 21.08
C LEU A 135 0.62 -2.01 21.64
N LYS A 136 1.05 -3.28 21.73
CA LYS A 136 0.24 -4.36 22.32
C LYS A 136 -0.16 -4.05 23.77
N ARG A 137 0.78 -3.59 24.60
CA ARG A 137 0.51 -3.19 26.00
C ARG A 137 -0.48 -2.04 26.09
N ALA A 138 -0.34 -1.04 25.21
CA ALA A 138 -1.27 0.09 25.15
C ALA A 138 -2.69 -0.36 24.79
N ILE A 139 -2.83 -1.38 23.94
CA ILE A 139 -4.13 -1.95 23.55
C ILE A 139 -4.73 -2.82 24.67
N THR A 140 -3.92 -3.66 25.33
CA THR A 140 -4.40 -4.57 26.38
C THR A 140 -4.51 -3.93 27.77
N GLY A 141 -3.97 -2.73 27.97
CA GLY A 141 -3.94 -2.05 29.25
C GLY A 141 -3.09 -2.74 30.32
N THR A 142 -2.21 -3.67 29.93
CA THR A 142 -1.36 -4.41 30.87
C THR A 142 -0.09 -3.60 31.19
N PRO A 143 0.28 -3.44 32.48
CA PRO A 143 1.52 -2.79 32.87
C PRO A 143 2.73 -3.49 32.24
N ALA A 144 3.75 -2.72 31.86
CA ALA A 144 4.96 -3.21 31.25
C ALA A 144 5.64 -4.31 32.09
N GLU A 145 5.39 -5.58 31.74
CA GLU A 145 6.23 -6.67 32.22
C GLU A 145 7.66 -6.44 31.73
N ALA A 146 8.66 -6.59 32.61
CA ALA A 146 10.02 -6.15 32.34
C ALA A 146 10.54 -6.69 30.99
N PRO A 147 11.25 -5.89 30.18
CA PRO A 147 11.77 -6.36 28.90
C PRO A 147 12.62 -7.62 29.11
N PRO A 148 12.45 -8.67 28.28
CA PRO A 148 13.16 -9.92 28.46
C PRO A 148 14.67 -9.67 28.43
N THR A 149 15.38 -10.24 29.39
CA THR A 149 16.82 -10.06 29.54
C THR A 149 17.56 -10.58 28.31
N LYS A 150 18.77 -10.07 28.01
CA LYS A 150 19.59 -10.55 26.86
C LYS A 150 19.73 -12.09 26.80
N ARG A 151 19.68 -12.75 27.97
CA ARG A 151 19.75 -14.22 28.10
C ARG A 151 18.46 -14.91 27.69
N GLU A 152 17.31 -14.32 28.01
CA GLU A 152 15.99 -14.79 27.57
C GLU A 152 15.76 -14.49 26.10
N LYS A 153 16.21 -13.33 25.59
CA LYS A 153 16.19 -13.01 24.15
C LYS A 153 16.88 -14.12 23.35
N LYS A 154 18.10 -14.48 23.76
CA LYS A 154 18.89 -15.54 23.10
C LYS A 154 18.26 -16.94 23.19
N ARG A 155 17.51 -17.24 24.27
CA ARG A 155 16.83 -18.53 24.44
C ARG A 155 15.59 -18.62 23.55
N LEU A 156 14.76 -17.59 23.53
CA LEU A 156 13.55 -17.52 22.71
C LEU A 156 13.87 -17.45 21.21
N GLU A 157 14.97 -16.79 20.81
CA GLU A 157 15.48 -16.84 19.44
C GLU A 157 15.94 -18.23 19.01
N ALA A 158 16.55 -18.99 19.93
CA ALA A 158 16.98 -20.36 19.66
C ALA A 158 15.76 -21.28 19.52
N ASP A 159 14.78 -21.17 20.41
CA ASP A 159 13.57 -21.99 20.41
C ASP A 159 12.71 -21.73 19.15
N ALA A 160 12.50 -20.47 18.77
CA ALA A 160 11.78 -20.10 17.54
C ALA A 160 12.47 -20.59 16.26
N LYS A 161 13.81 -20.70 16.28
CA LYS A 161 14.59 -21.22 15.15
C LYS A 161 14.51 -22.75 15.04
N VAL A 162 14.39 -23.46 16.16
CA VAL A 162 14.22 -24.93 16.19
C VAL A 162 12.84 -25.33 15.67
N GLU A 163 11.79 -24.60 16.03
CA GLU A 163 10.42 -24.88 15.57
C GLU A 163 10.26 -24.72 14.05
N LYS A 164 10.93 -23.71 13.45
CA LYS A 164 10.93 -23.47 12.00
C LYS A 164 11.68 -24.54 11.19
N LEU A 165 12.54 -25.33 11.83
CA LEU A 165 13.27 -26.46 11.22
C LEU A 165 12.49 -27.77 11.32
N GLN A 166 11.57 -27.92 12.27
CA GLN A 166 10.79 -29.15 12.48
C GLN A 166 9.56 -29.26 11.57
N THR A 167 9.08 -28.17 10.97
CA THR A 167 7.91 -28.18 10.07
C THR A 167 8.24 -28.52 8.61
N ALA A 168 9.50 -28.83 8.29
CA ALA A 168 9.91 -29.23 6.94
C ALA A 168 10.17 -30.74 6.88
N SER A 169 9.10 -31.52 6.71
CA SER A 169 9.20 -32.91 6.21
C SER A 169 7.99 -33.22 5.33
N PRO A 170 8.20 -33.81 4.12
CA PRO A 170 7.16 -33.94 3.11
C PRO A 170 6.34 -35.22 3.34
N VAL A 171 5.01 -35.12 3.23
CA VAL A 171 4.14 -36.31 3.17
C VAL A 171 3.64 -36.48 1.74
N MET A 172 4.07 -37.58 1.13
CA MET A 172 3.67 -38.05 -0.19
C MET A 172 2.41 -38.92 -0.13
N ALA A 173 1.62 -38.80 -1.20
CA ALA A 173 0.84 -39.84 -1.89
C ALA A 173 -0.40 -40.47 -1.23
N GLY A 174 -1.50 -40.45 -2.00
CA GLY A 174 -2.70 -41.25 -1.78
C GLY A 174 -3.69 -41.11 -2.94
N SER A 175 -3.47 -41.90 -4.00
CA SER A 175 -4.34 -42.06 -5.17
C SER A 175 -5.72 -42.61 -4.82
N ASN A 176 -6.77 -42.20 -5.55
CA ASN A 176 -7.80 -43.15 -5.98
C ASN A 176 -8.65 -42.66 -7.17
N SER A 177 -9.12 -43.66 -7.90
CA SER A 177 -9.56 -43.71 -9.29
C SER A 177 -11.06 -43.42 -9.52
N VAL A 178 -11.38 -43.02 -10.75
CA VAL A 178 -12.70 -42.92 -11.43
C VAL A 178 -13.08 -44.32 -12.00
N PRO A 179 -14.23 -44.68 -12.68
CA PRO A 179 -15.49 -44.00 -13.12
C PRO A 179 -16.81 -44.75 -12.78
N THR A 180 -17.98 -44.23 -13.18
CA THR A 180 -19.02 -44.93 -14.00
C THR A 180 -20.25 -44.04 -14.30
N THR A 181 -20.89 -44.35 -15.42
CA THR A 181 -21.76 -43.64 -16.38
C THR A 181 -23.29 -43.60 -16.12
N GLY A 182 -23.91 -42.47 -16.48
CA GLY A 182 -25.18 -42.28 -17.26
C GLY A 182 -26.56 -42.54 -16.61
N PRO A 183 -27.71 -42.13 -17.21
CA PRO A 183 -27.91 -41.29 -18.42
C PRO A 183 -29.03 -40.18 -18.34
N ALA A 184 -29.01 -39.32 -19.37
CA ALA A 184 -30.13 -38.70 -20.15
C ALA A 184 -31.25 -37.79 -19.55
N ALA A 185 -31.40 -36.65 -20.26
CA ALA A 185 -32.60 -35.88 -20.64
C ALA A 185 -33.39 -35.09 -19.59
N ASP A 186 -33.42 -33.76 -19.72
CA ASP A 186 -34.57 -33.10 -20.35
C ASP A 186 -34.31 -31.62 -20.70
N THR A 187 -34.93 -31.24 -21.82
CA THR A 187 -34.98 -29.90 -22.43
C THR A 187 -35.68 -28.87 -21.53
N SER A 188 -35.08 -27.69 -21.36
CA SER A 188 -35.86 -26.48 -21.05
C SER A 188 -35.21 -25.24 -21.67
N SER A 189 -35.92 -24.70 -22.65
CA SER A 189 -35.70 -23.40 -23.28
C SER A 189 -35.81 -22.27 -22.26
N ALA A 190 -34.72 -21.55 -22.01
CA ALA A 190 -34.75 -20.27 -21.31
C ALA A 190 -34.25 -19.17 -22.25
N THR A 191 -35.15 -18.24 -22.56
CA THR A 191 -34.90 -16.98 -23.26
C THR A 191 -33.94 -16.10 -22.44
N PRO A 192 -33.03 -15.34 -23.08
CA PRO A 192 -32.18 -14.41 -22.35
C PRO A 192 -32.97 -13.15 -22.02
N VAL A 193 -33.28 -12.93 -20.74
CA VAL A 193 -33.78 -11.64 -20.25
C VAL A 193 -32.57 -10.73 -20.06
N MET A 194 -32.52 -9.69 -20.89
CA MET A 194 -31.55 -8.60 -20.85
C MET A 194 -31.74 -7.81 -19.55
N VAL A 195 -30.76 -7.88 -18.66
CA VAL A 195 -30.66 -7.01 -17.48
C VAL A 195 -29.94 -5.72 -17.91
N PRO A 196 -30.50 -4.52 -17.73
CA PRO A 196 -29.80 -3.29 -18.01
C PRO A 196 -28.76 -3.03 -16.91
N THR A 197 -27.51 -2.92 -17.34
CA THR A 197 -26.37 -2.44 -16.54
C THR A 197 -26.64 -1.03 -16.01
N PRO A 198 -26.48 -0.73 -14.71
CA PRO A 198 -26.53 0.63 -14.22
C PRO A 198 -25.28 1.39 -14.69
N GLU A 199 -25.51 2.42 -15.48
CA GLU A 199 -24.54 3.39 -15.99
C GLU A 199 -24.01 4.24 -14.81
N LEU A 200 -22.71 4.16 -14.54
CA LEU A 200 -22.05 5.01 -13.54
C LEU A 200 -21.93 6.45 -14.07
N PRO A 201 -22.10 7.48 -13.22
CA PRO A 201 -22.09 8.87 -13.65
C PRO A 201 -20.68 9.29 -14.11
N ALA A 202 -20.57 9.58 -15.41
CA ALA A 202 -19.38 10.15 -16.04
C ALA A 202 -19.21 11.64 -15.66
N VAL A 203 -18.64 11.94 -14.50
CA VAL A 203 -18.13 13.30 -14.18
C VAL A 203 -17.02 13.13 -13.11
N LYS A 204 -15.74 13.47 -13.30
CA LYS A 204 -15.13 14.81 -13.47
C LYS A 204 -13.65 14.68 -13.93
N HIS A 205 -13.38 14.25 -15.16
CA HIS A 205 -12.01 14.29 -15.71
C HIS A 205 -11.69 15.61 -16.43
N THR A 206 -12.71 16.31 -16.92
CA THR A 206 -12.53 17.54 -17.71
C THR A 206 -11.92 18.69 -16.90
N ALA A 207 -12.29 18.83 -15.63
CA ALA A 207 -11.76 19.90 -14.77
C ALA A 207 -10.27 19.66 -14.41
N THR A 208 -9.88 18.39 -14.26
CA THR A 208 -8.49 18.01 -13.97
C THR A 208 -7.60 18.16 -15.21
N ILE A 209 -8.13 17.81 -16.38
CA ILE A 209 -7.45 18.00 -17.68
C ILE A 209 -7.26 19.49 -17.96
N ALA A 210 -8.30 20.30 -17.82
CA ALA A 210 -8.22 21.76 -18.04
C ALA A 210 -7.21 22.44 -17.09
N ARG A 211 -7.06 21.93 -15.86
CA ARG A 211 -6.09 22.46 -14.89
C ARG A 211 -4.65 22.11 -15.25
N LEU A 212 -4.41 20.93 -15.82
CA LEU A 212 -3.10 20.51 -16.32
C LEU A 212 -2.70 21.29 -17.57
N GLU A 213 -3.64 21.51 -18.49
CA GLU A 213 -3.41 22.29 -19.71
C GLU A 213 -3.07 23.75 -19.40
N ALA A 214 -3.81 24.40 -18.48
CA ALA A 214 -3.52 25.77 -18.06
C ALA A 214 -2.14 25.92 -17.38
N TRP A 215 -1.71 24.92 -16.63
CA TRP A 215 -0.38 24.90 -16.02
C TRP A 215 0.73 24.75 -17.06
N LEU A 216 0.54 23.87 -18.06
CA LEU A 216 1.49 23.70 -19.15
C LEU A 216 1.63 24.96 -20.01
N GLU A 217 0.52 25.64 -20.32
CA GLU A 217 0.57 26.93 -21.02
C GLU A 217 1.37 27.96 -20.22
N THR A 218 1.14 28.08 -18.91
CA THR A 218 1.85 29.03 -18.04
C THR A 218 3.38 28.83 -18.09
N ILE A 219 3.84 27.58 -18.11
CA ILE A 219 5.27 27.25 -18.23
C ILE A 219 5.81 27.62 -19.62
N GLN A 220 5.05 27.33 -20.68
CA GLN A 220 5.44 27.66 -22.04
C GLN A 220 5.55 29.17 -22.24
N THR A 221 4.61 29.95 -21.69
CA THR A 221 4.66 31.43 -21.76
C THR A 221 5.88 31.98 -21.04
N ARG A 222 6.20 31.48 -19.84
CA ARG A 222 7.40 31.92 -19.10
C ARG A 222 8.69 31.62 -19.88
N ARG A 223 8.79 30.45 -20.52
CA ARG A 223 9.93 30.08 -21.37
C ARG A 223 10.05 30.93 -22.63
N GLN A 224 8.94 31.39 -23.19
CA GLN A 224 8.95 32.32 -24.33
C GLN A 224 9.34 33.74 -23.92
N SER A 225 8.95 34.18 -22.72
CA SER A 225 9.33 35.51 -22.20
C SER A 225 10.80 35.62 -21.76
N GLU A 226 11.46 34.50 -21.47
CA GLU A 226 12.88 34.45 -21.07
C GLU A 226 13.85 34.28 -22.26
N ARG A 227 13.34 34.23 -23.51
CA ARG A 227 14.20 34.26 -24.69
C ARG A 227 14.72 35.68 -24.91
N PRO A 228 16.03 35.94 -24.84
CA PRO A 228 16.57 37.27 -25.09
C PRO A 228 16.32 37.67 -26.56
N PRO A 229 16.03 38.95 -26.84
CA PRO A 229 15.91 39.43 -28.22
C PRO A 229 17.25 39.25 -28.94
N ARG A 230 17.16 38.84 -30.22
CA ARG A 230 18.30 38.67 -31.12
C ARG A 230 18.97 40.00 -31.47
#